data_AF-A0A557SVM3-F1
#
_entry.id   AF-A0A557SVM3-F1
#
_cell.length_a   1.000
_cell.length_b   1.000
_cell.length_c   1.000
_cell.angle_alpha   90.00
_cell.angle_beta   90.00
_cell.angle_gamma   90.00
#
_symmetry.space_group_name_H-M   'P 1'
#
loop_
_entity.id
_entity.type
_entity.pdbx_description
1 polymer ?
#
loop_
_entity_poly.entity_id
_entity_poly.type
_entity_poly.pdbx_seq_one_letter_code
_entity_poly.pdbx_strand_id
1 'polypeptide(L)'
;MSDNSIVIVNPNSKGGQTGKNWESIEQILVKYFGNDLKIVFTEKAGDGIVLARKHLHKGSTQIIPIGGDGIINEVTNGFFKENINRNIDSVDFKDIKHDDLLSVTNVEPINPDAILTILPGGTRNVLIRSLGLSPDFDDCCKNLSESKNFKKIDVIAALVMANNEKDSRPEFRLFLNAAEIGLGAEIIDKSKLVRDQISSRLLSTVTGILATLPTYKSNVCEIIEGSLESKSTSNRLLTKMTMGMVSNGSYLGGGFQVATKADVTDGLLDTIVIKNSDSFKILHKLINIKKGEEAISNENDIYYSQSQIVKWITEIQNNITVSVDGEPIGILPGLFRIHPQNLTIRL
;
A
#
# COMPACT_ATOMS: atom_id res chain seq x y z
N MET A 1 24.38 -18.53 -10.65
CA MET A 1 23.02 -17.97 -10.74
C MET A 1 22.33 -18.71 -11.86
N SER A 2 21.50 -19.68 -11.52
CA SER A 2 20.55 -20.34 -12.44
C SER A 2 19.17 -20.31 -11.78
N ASP A 3 18.87 -19.20 -11.11
CA ASP A 3 17.61 -18.96 -10.45
C ASP A 3 16.70 -18.25 -11.45
N ASN A 4 15.52 -18.82 -11.65
CA ASN A 4 14.58 -18.51 -12.73
C ASN A 4 13.90 -17.13 -12.51
N SER A 5 14.67 -16.06 -12.69
CA SER A 5 14.28 -14.66 -12.45
C SER A 5 13.42 -14.11 -13.59
N ILE A 6 12.29 -13.51 -13.23
CA ILE A 6 11.37 -12.85 -14.18
C ILE A 6 11.30 -11.35 -13.89
N VAL A 7 11.47 -10.54 -14.93
CA VAL A 7 11.29 -9.10 -14.92
C VAL A 7 9.91 -8.80 -15.51
N ILE A 8 9.04 -8.17 -14.72
CA ILE A 8 7.68 -7.79 -15.14
C ILE A 8 7.65 -6.28 -15.31
N VAL A 9 7.50 -5.81 -16.54
CA VAL A 9 7.66 -4.40 -16.90
C VAL A 9 6.32 -3.78 -17.23
N ASN A 10 6.00 -2.66 -16.59
CA ASN A 10 4.91 -1.80 -17.04
C ASN A 10 5.48 -0.66 -17.90
N PRO A 11 5.38 -0.74 -19.25
CA PRO A 11 5.96 0.27 -20.14
C PRO A 11 5.28 1.64 -20.02
N ASN A 12 4.03 1.69 -19.55
CA ASN A 12 3.25 2.92 -19.36
C ASN A 12 3.61 3.66 -18.06
N SER A 13 4.46 3.08 -17.22
CA SER A 13 4.96 3.75 -16.01
C SER A 13 5.63 5.09 -16.32
N LYS A 14 5.52 6.03 -15.36
CA LYS A 14 6.00 7.42 -15.52
C LYS A 14 5.42 8.14 -16.75
N GLY A 15 4.22 7.78 -17.20
CA GLY A 15 3.60 8.37 -18.40
C GLY A 15 4.23 7.87 -19.70
N GLY A 16 4.61 6.60 -19.75
CA GLY A 16 5.23 5.96 -20.93
C GLY A 16 6.76 6.08 -21.01
N GLN A 17 7.40 6.79 -20.08
CA GLN A 17 8.86 6.97 -20.09
C GLN A 17 9.61 5.66 -19.82
N THR A 18 9.02 4.74 -19.05
CA THR A 18 9.63 3.41 -18.82
C THR A 18 9.78 2.65 -20.13
N GLY A 19 8.76 2.61 -20.98
CA GLY A 19 8.83 1.96 -22.29
C GLY A 19 9.78 2.68 -23.26
N LYS A 20 9.73 4.02 -23.31
CA LYS A 20 10.62 4.83 -24.17
C LYS A 20 12.11 4.67 -23.82
N ASN A 21 12.43 4.47 -22.55
CA ASN A 21 13.80 4.33 -22.06
C ASN A 21 14.18 2.86 -21.79
N TRP A 22 13.39 1.90 -22.30
CA TRP A 22 13.53 0.49 -21.93
C TRP A 22 14.93 -0.05 -22.22
N GLU A 23 15.53 0.25 -23.37
CA GLU A 23 16.86 -0.24 -23.74
C GLU A 23 17.93 0.15 -22.69
N SER A 24 17.88 1.38 -22.18
CA SER A 24 18.81 1.84 -21.15
C SER A 24 18.55 1.15 -19.80
N ILE A 25 17.28 0.94 -19.44
CA ILE A 25 16.89 0.23 -18.22
C ILE A 25 17.35 -1.24 -18.28
N GLU A 26 17.13 -1.89 -19.42
CA GLU A 26 17.53 -3.27 -19.67
C GLU A 26 19.06 -3.44 -19.59
N GLN A 27 19.83 -2.53 -20.18
CA GLN A 27 21.30 -2.55 -20.07
C GLN A 27 21.78 -2.50 -18.61
N ILE A 28 21.15 -1.68 -17.77
CA ILE A 28 21.47 -1.59 -16.35
C ILE A 28 21.08 -2.89 -15.61
N LEU A 29 19.90 -3.43 -15.89
CA LEU A 29 19.45 -4.71 -15.31
C LEU A 29 20.41 -5.84 -15.68
N VAL A 30 20.77 -5.95 -16.96
CA VAL A 30 21.72 -6.93 -17.48
C VAL A 30 23.09 -6.78 -16.82
N LYS A 31 23.59 -5.55 -16.70
CA LYS A 31 24.88 -5.24 -16.08
C LYS A 31 24.99 -5.79 -14.65
N TYR A 32 23.91 -5.72 -13.87
CA TYR A 32 23.94 -6.07 -12.44
C TYR A 32 23.35 -7.45 -12.12
N PHE A 33 22.31 -7.88 -12.84
CA PHE A 33 21.62 -9.15 -12.57
C PHE A 33 21.89 -10.24 -13.63
N GLY A 34 22.63 -9.92 -14.70
CA GLY A 34 23.04 -10.88 -15.74
C GLY A 34 22.09 -10.95 -16.95
N ASN A 35 22.50 -11.72 -17.96
CA ASN A 35 21.78 -11.85 -19.24
C ASN A 35 20.63 -12.87 -19.21
N ASP A 36 20.53 -13.68 -18.15
CA ASP A 36 19.55 -14.77 -18.07
C ASP A 36 18.16 -14.29 -17.60
N LEU A 37 17.97 -12.98 -17.49
CA LEU A 37 16.70 -12.38 -17.11
C LEU A 37 15.64 -12.63 -18.17
N LYS A 38 14.56 -13.30 -17.77
CA LYS A 38 13.37 -13.35 -18.61
C LYS A 38 12.59 -12.04 -18.44
N ILE A 39 12.26 -11.37 -19.54
CA ILE A 39 11.50 -10.12 -19.52
C ILE A 39 10.11 -10.35 -20.09
N VAL A 40 9.10 -9.81 -19.41
CA VAL A 40 7.70 -9.78 -19.87
C VAL A 40 7.09 -8.41 -19.62
N PHE A 41 6.23 -7.97 -20.53
CA PHE A 41 5.56 -6.67 -20.46
C PHE A 41 4.09 -6.83 -20.09
N THR A 42 3.57 -5.91 -19.27
CA THR A 42 2.13 -5.76 -19.05
C THR A 42 1.50 -4.96 -20.19
N GLU A 43 0.28 -5.31 -20.56
CA GLU A 43 -0.52 -4.59 -21.56
C GLU A 43 -1.62 -3.75 -20.91
N LYS A 44 -2.18 -4.24 -19.79
CA LYS A 44 -3.28 -3.61 -19.06
C LYS A 44 -3.17 -3.81 -17.54
N ALA A 45 -4.01 -3.09 -16.80
CA ALA A 45 -4.13 -3.25 -15.35
C ALA A 45 -4.51 -4.71 -14.99
N GLY A 46 -3.88 -5.22 -13.94
CA GLY A 46 -4.02 -6.59 -13.46
C GLY A 46 -3.08 -7.62 -14.11
N ASP A 47 -2.39 -7.28 -15.20
CA ASP A 47 -1.45 -8.20 -15.84
C ASP A 47 -0.27 -8.53 -14.93
N GLY A 48 0.17 -7.61 -14.06
CA GLY A 48 1.24 -7.88 -13.09
C GLY A 48 0.89 -9.03 -12.14
N ILE A 49 -0.38 -9.10 -11.70
CA ILE A 49 -0.90 -10.19 -10.87
C ILE A 49 -0.82 -11.52 -11.62
N VAL A 50 -1.36 -11.54 -12.85
CA VAL A 50 -1.46 -12.74 -13.68
C VAL A 50 -0.08 -13.27 -14.05
N LEU A 51 0.83 -12.39 -14.48
CA LEU A 51 2.19 -12.74 -14.87
C LEU A 51 2.99 -13.26 -13.67
N ALA A 52 2.97 -12.56 -12.53
CA ALA A 52 3.68 -13.00 -11.34
C ALA A 52 3.21 -14.39 -10.87
N ARG A 53 1.89 -14.57 -10.73
CA ARG A 53 1.28 -15.85 -10.33
C ARG A 53 1.65 -16.98 -11.29
N LYS A 54 1.52 -16.75 -12.60
CA LYS A 54 1.88 -17.72 -13.65
C LYS A 54 3.34 -18.16 -13.55
N HIS A 55 4.25 -17.23 -13.29
CA HIS A 55 5.68 -17.53 -13.23
C HIS A 55 6.09 -18.23 -11.93
N LEU A 56 5.50 -17.87 -10.79
CA LEU A 56 5.72 -18.57 -9.53
C LEU A 56 5.25 -20.02 -9.60
N HIS A 57 4.08 -20.29 -10.19
CA HIS A 57 3.62 -21.66 -10.42
C HIS A 57 4.54 -22.46 -11.36
N LYS A 58 5.32 -21.79 -12.21
CA LYS A 58 6.34 -22.41 -13.07
C LYS A 58 7.71 -22.56 -12.38
N GLY A 59 7.80 -22.25 -11.09
CA GLY A 59 9.03 -22.37 -10.32
C GLY A 59 9.99 -21.20 -10.45
N SER A 60 9.52 -20.02 -10.89
CA SER A 60 10.33 -18.80 -10.73
C SER A 60 10.56 -18.52 -9.24
N THR A 61 11.80 -18.22 -8.88
CA THR A 61 12.22 -17.97 -7.49
C THR A 61 12.50 -16.48 -7.24
N GLN A 62 12.53 -15.66 -8.28
CA GLN A 62 12.70 -14.21 -8.16
C GLN A 62 11.79 -13.48 -9.15
N ILE A 63 11.10 -12.44 -8.67
CA ILE A 63 10.33 -11.52 -9.51
C ILE A 63 10.83 -10.10 -9.30
N ILE A 64 11.01 -9.39 -10.40
CA ILE A 64 11.51 -8.00 -10.43
C ILE A 64 10.47 -7.14 -11.15
N PRO A 65 9.55 -6.46 -10.43
CA PRO A 65 8.66 -5.48 -11.05
C PRO A 65 9.44 -4.23 -11.48
N ILE A 66 9.23 -3.78 -12.70
CA ILE A 66 9.74 -2.51 -13.23
C ILE A 66 8.57 -1.57 -13.53
N GLY A 67 8.38 -0.60 -12.63
CA GLY A 67 7.40 0.46 -12.75
C GLY A 67 7.10 1.11 -11.40
N GLY A 68 5.95 1.78 -11.28
CA GLY A 68 5.56 2.45 -10.02
C GLY A 68 4.97 1.57 -8.94
N ASP A 69 4.51 2.21 -7.87
CA ASP A 69 3.92 1.53 -6.70
C ASP A 69 2.76 0.59 -7.12
N GLY A 70 1.97 0.96 -8.14
CA GLY A 70 0.90 0.11 -8.68
C GLY A 70 1.39 -1.22 -9.27
N ILE A 71 2.47 -1.25 -10.07
CA ILE A 71 2.98 -2.54 -10.60
C ILE A 71 3.61 -3.39 -9.50
N ILE A 72 4.25 -2.76 -8.51
CA ILE A 72 4.79 -3.45 -7.33
C ILE A 72 3.63 -4.09 -6.56
N ASN A 73 2.53 -3.37 -6.37
CA ASN A 73 1.34 -3.86 -5.69
C ASN A 73 0.64 -5.00 -6.48
N GLU A 74 0.48 -4.86 -7.80
CA GLU A 74 -0.04 -5.94 -8.66
C GLU A 74 0.82 -7.20 -8.55
N VAL A 75 2.14 -7.08 -8.73
CA VAL A 75 3.05 -8.22 -8.61
C VAL A 75 2.96 -8.84 -7.21
N THR A 76 2.92 -8.03 -6.15
CA THR A 76 2.72 -8.51 -4.77
C THR A 76 1.46 -9.36 -4.64
N ASN A 77 0.32 -8.91 -5.17
CA ASN A 77 -0.92 -9.70 -5.16
C ASN A 77 -0.79 -11.02 -5.95
N GLY A 78 0.10 -11.05 -6.96
CA GLY A 78 0.45 -12.25 -7.71
C GLY A 78 1.33 -13.24 -6.94
N PHE A 79 1.97 -12.87 -5.82
CA PHE A 79 2.74 -13.80 -4.97
C PHE A 79 1.85 -14.76 -4.16
N PHE A 80 0.57 -14.44 -4.03
CA PHE A 80 -0.37 -15.20 -3.22
C PHE A 80 -1.37 -15.97 -4.08
N LYS A 81 -1.81 -17.12 -3.56
CA LYS A 81 -2.83 -17.95 -4.18
C LYS A 81 -4.15 -17.18 -4.27
N GLU A 82 -4.86 -17.41 -5.37
CA GLU A 82 -6.21 -16.90 -5.51
C GLU A 82 -7.16 -17.72 -4.63
N ASN A 83 -7.86 -17.05 -3.71
CA ASN A 83 -8.79 -17.73 -2.81
C ASN A 83 -10.21 -17.66 -3.38
N ILE A 84 -10.49 -18.52 -4.36
CA ILE A 84 -11.75 -18.56 -5.12
C ILE A 84 -12.96 -18.86 -4.21
N ASN A 85 -12.76 -19.57 -3.11
CA ASN A 85 -13.81 -19.94 -2.15
C ASN A 85 -13.87 -18.99 -0.94
N ARG A 86 -13.24 -17.81 -1.02
CA ARG A 86 -13.32 -16.83 0.05
C ARG A 86 -14.75 -16.29 0.13
N ASN A 87 -15.50 -16.72 1.13
CA ASN A 87 -16.88 -16.30 1.36
C ASN A 87 -16.93 -14.86 1.92
N ILE A 88 -16.53 -13.88 1.11
CA ILE A 88 -16.55 -12.46 1.49
C ILE A 88 -17.92 -11.83 1.31
N ASP A 89 -18.76 -12.35 0.42
CA ASP A 89 -20.06 -11.75 0.08
C ASP A 89 -21.02 -11.69 1.27
N SER A 90 -20.85 -12.58 2.26
CA SER A 90 -21.66 -12.62 3.47
C SER A 90 -21.01 -11.91 4.68
N VAL A 91 -19.92 -11.16 4.48
CA VAL A 91 -19.22 -10.49 5.59
C VAL A 91 -20.03 -9.31 6.11
N ASP A 92 -20.45 -9.41 7.37
CA ASP A 92 -20.92 -8.27 8.15
C ASP A 92 -19.73 -7.64 8.88
N PHE A 93 -19.23 -6.50 8.39
CA PHE A 93 -18.07 -5.83 8.99
C PHE A 93 -18.24 -5.45 10.46
N LYS A 94 -19.47 -5.19 10.90
CA LYS A 94 -19.76 -4.76 12.26
C LYS A 94 -19.63 -5.94 13.22
N ASP A 95 -20.26 -7.05 12.85
CA ASP A 95 -20.46 -8.21 13.73
C ASP A 95 -19.61 -9.44 13.35
N ILE A 96 -18.70 -9.32 12.37
CA ILE A 96 -17.78 -10.41 12.00
C ILE A 96 -17.02 -10.92 13.22
N LYS A 97 -17.11 -12.24 13.44
CA LYS A 97 -16.40 -12.92 14.52
C LYS A 97 -14.92 -13.01 14.19
N HIS A 98 -14.09 -13.08 15.24
CA HIS A 98 -12.64 -13.18 15.13
C HIS A 98 -12.19 -14.30 14.19
N ASP A 99 -12.72 -15.51 14.36
CA ASP A 99 -12.28 -16.67 13.57
C ASP A 99 -12.70 -16.56 12.09
N ASP A 100 -13.89 -15.98 11.83
CA ASP A 100 -14.37 -15.71 10.47
C ASP A 100 -13.53 -14.64 9.78
N LEU A 101 -13.18 -13.57 10.51
CA LEU A 101 -12.25 -12.53 10.06
C LEU A 101 -10.93 -13.14 9.64
N LEU A 102 -10.33 -13.97 10.49
CA LEU A 102 -9.06 -14.63 10.19
C LEU A 102 -9.17 -15.56 8.97
N SER A 103 -10.30 -16.24 8.81
CA SER A 103 -10.55 -17.10 7.65
C SER A 103 -10.66 -16.30 6.35
N VAL A 104 -11.54 -15.30 6.30
CA VAL A 104 -11.78 -14.52 5.07
C VAL A 104 -10.59 -13.66 4.67
N THR A 105 -9.75 -13.25 5.63
CA THR A 105 -8.53 -12.48 5.32
C THR A 105 -7.29 -13.33 5.12
N ASN A 106 -7.39 -14.66 5.20
CA ASN A 106 -6.24 -15.53 5.06
C ASN A 106 -5.59 -15.43 3.68
N VAL A 107 -4.26 -15.53 3.64
CA VAL A 107 -3.45 -15.53 2.41
C VAL A 107 -2.42 -16.66 2.48
N GLU A 108 -2.11 -17.24 1.34
CA GLU A 108 -1.10 -18.28 1.23
C GLU A 108 -0.15 -17.93 0.08
N PRO A 109 1.17 -17.79 0.32
CA PRO A 109 2.14 -17.62 -0.75
C PRO A 109 2.11 -18.81 -1.72
N ILE A 110 2.29 -18.55 -3.02
CA ILE A 110 2.44 -19.61 -4.02
C ILE A 110 3.78 -20.33 -3.86
N ASN A 111 4.82 -19.55 -3.60
CA ASN A 111 6.16 -20.03 -3.30
C ASN A 111 6.71 -19.19 -2.14
N PRO A 112 6.79 -19.74 -0.91
CA PRO A 112 7.24 -19.01 0.28
C PRO A 112 8.73 -18.60 0.22
N ASP A 113 9.51 -19.26 -0.63
CA ASP A 113 10.93 -18.98 -0.83
C ASP A 113 11.18 -18.00 -1.99
N ALA A 114 10.13 -17.60 -2.73
CA ALA A 114 10.27 -16.64 -3.80
C ALA A 114 10.59 -15.23 -3.28
N ILE A 115 11.46 -14.54 -4.02
CA ILE A 115 11.97 -13.22 -3.66
C ILE A 115 11.33 -12.17 -4.57
N LEU A 116 10.76 -11.12 -3.96
CA LEU A 116 10.38 -9.89 -4.64
C LEU A 116 11.56 -8.91 -4.59
N THR A 117 12.14 -8.57 -5.73
CA THR A 117 13.22 -7.56 -5.81
C THR A 117 12.64 -6.22 -6.27
N ILE A 118 12.55 -5.27 -5.35
CA ILE A 118 11.85 -4.00 -5.57
C ILE A 118 12.86 -2.96 -6.07
N LEU A 119 12.61 -2.42 -7.27
CA LEU A 119 13.45 -1.41 -7.91
C LEU A 119 12.65 -0.11 -8.17
N PRO A 120 13.31 1.07 -8.18
CA PRO A 120 12.63 2.34 -8.40
C PRO A 120 12.24 2.53 -9.87
N GLY A 121 11.06 2.04 -10.28
CA GLY A 121 10.51 2.26 -11.62
C GLY A 121 9.46 3.37 -11.70
N GLY A 122 9.04 3.91 -10.56
CA GLY A 122 7.92 4.81 -10.42
C GLY A 122 8.28 6.26 -10.23
N THR A 123 7.24 7.06 -10.16
CA THR A 123 7.34 8.49 -9.90
C THR A 123 7.39 8.82 -8.41
N ARG A 124 6.60 8.12 -7.59
CA ARG A 124 6.51 8.37 -6.14
C ARG A 124 7.47 7.48 -5.38
N ASN A 125 7.55 6.20 -5.75
CA ASN A 125 8.46 5.21 -5.16
C ASN A 125 8.30 5.20 -3.63
N VAL A 126 7.04 5.15 -3.17
CA VAL A 126 6.72 5.31 -1.75
C VAL A 126 7.28 4.14 -0.97
N LEU A 127 7.04 2.91 -1.45
CA LEU A 127 7.57 1.72 -0.79
C LEU A 127 9.10 1.67 -0.80
N ILE A 128 9.75 2.07 -1.90
CA ILE A 128 11.22 2.19 -1.98
C ILE A 128 11.76 3.09 -0.86
N ARG A 129 11.10 4.23 -0.59
CA ARG A 129 11.49 5.14 0.50
C ARG A 129 11.25 4.51 1.87
N SER A 130 10.11 3.86 2.07
CA SER A 130 9.79 3.15 3.32
C SER A 130 10.80 2.03 3.62
N LEU A 131 11.34 1.38 2.59
CA LEU A 131 12.38 0.35 2.69
C LEU A 131 13.81 0.92 2.83
N GLY A 132 13.99 2.24 2.73
CA GLY A 132 15.31 2.87 2.78
C GLY A 132 16.18 2.58 1.55
N LEU A 133 15.58 2.14 0.45
CA LEU A 133 16.28 1.84 -0.80
C LEU A 133 16.65 3.13 -1.56
N SER A 134 17.71 3.05 -2.37
CA SER A 134 18.12 4.19 -3.21
C SER A 134 17.00 4.57 -4.20
N PRO A 135 16.66 5.85 -4.35
CA PRO A 135 15.72 6.30 -5.36
C PRO A 135 16.34 6.34 -6.77
N ASP A 136 17.67 6.28 -6.89
CA ASP A 136 18.38 6.17 -8.16
C ASP A 136 18.38 4.71 -8.64
N PHE A 137 18.08 4.50 -9.93
CA PHE A 137 17.89 3.16 -10.49
C PHE A 137 19.20 2.37 -10.62
N ASP A 138 20.28 2.98 -11.08
CA ASP A 138 21.57 2.28 -11.25
C ASP A 138 22.17 1.95 -9.88
N ASP A 139 22.15 2.91 -8.94
CA ASP A 139 22.62 2.69 -7.57
C ASP A 139 21.80 1.62 -6.85
N CYS A 140 20.47 1.62 -7.01
CA CYS A 140 19.62 0.60 -6.41
C CYS A 140 19.90 -0.79 -6.99
N CYS A 141 20.05 -0.91 -8.31
CA CYS A 141 20.42 -2.18 -8.96
C CYS A 141 21.78 -2.68 -8.48
N LYS A 142 22.79 -1.79 -8.40
CA LYS A 142 24.12 -2.12 -7.89
C LYS A 142 24.03 -2.70 -6.48
N ASN A 143 23.43 -1.95 -5.55
CA ASN A 143 23.35 -2.35 -4.15
C ASN A 143 22.62 -3.70 -3.98
N LEU A 144 21.49 -3.89 -4.68
CA LEU A 144 20.72 -5.13 -4.59
C LEU A 144 21.35 -6.31 -5.33
N SER A 145 22.17 -6.09 -6.35
CA SER A 145 22.90 -7.18 -7.01
C SER A 145 23.99 -7.78 -6.14
N GLU A 146 24.65 -6.95 -5.34
CA GLU A 146 25.72 -7.34 -4.42
C GLU A 146 25.19 -7.80 -3.06
N SER A 147 23.95 -7.43 -2.72
CA SER A 147 23.35 -7.75 -1.43
C SER A 147 23.05 -9.24 -1.27
N LYS A 148 23.50 -9.77 -0.12
CA LYS A 148 23.11 -11.09 0.41
C LYS A 148 22.07 -10.97 1.53
N ASN A 149 21.55 -9.77 1.75
CA ASN A 149 20.58 -9.48 2.79
C ASN A 149 19.17 -9.70 2.25
N PHE A 150 18.52 -10.74 2.75
CA PHE A 150 17.13 -11.05 2.48
C PHE A 150 16.35 -10.86 3.76
N LYS A 151 15.25 -10.10 3.68
CA LYS A 151 14.33 -9.92 4.80
C LYS A 151 12.95 -10.37 4.42
N LYS A 152 12.26 -10.97 5.38
CA LYS A 152 10.82 -11.15 5.30
C LYS A 152 10.16 -9.88 5.80
N ILE A 153 9.23 -9.36 5.01
CA ILE A 153 8.39 -8.22 5.34
C ILE A 153 6.95 -8.69 5.49
N ASP A 154 6.18 -7.86 6.16
CA ASP A 154 4.77 -8.07 6.40
C ASP A 154 3.94 -7.70 5.17
N VAL A 155 2.76 -8.32 5.06
CA VAL A 155 1.78 -8.03 4.01
C VAL A 155 0.45 -7.72 4.67
N ILE A 156 -0.24 -6.67 4.22
CA ILE A 156 -1.54 -6.33 4.76
C ILE A 156 -2.64 -6.83 3.84
N ALA A 157 -3.61 -7.55 4.40
CA ALA A 157 -4.87 -7.87 3.76
C ALA A 157 -5.91 -6.79 4.09
N ALA A 158 -6.46 -6.16 3.07
CA ALA A 158 -7.61 -5.28 3.15
C ALA A 158 -8.86 -5.97 2.60
N LEU A 159 -9.96 -5.85 3.33
CA LEU A 159 -11.30 -6.14 2.87
C LEU A 159 -12.13 -4.87 3.04
N VAL A 160 -12.72 -4.34 1.96
CA VAL A 160 -13.49 -3.07 1.97
C VAL A 160 -14.77 -3.22 1.18
N MET A 161 -15.71 -2.29 1.28
CA MET A 161 -16.92 -2.33 0.44
C MET A 161 -16.61 -1.79 -0.96
N ALA A 162 -17.12 -2.45 -2.00
CA ALA A 162 -17.06 -1.91 -3.37
C ALA A 162 -17.79 -0.56 -3.45
N ASN A 163 -17.22 0.37 -4.23
CA ASN A 163 -17.82 1.68 -4.49
C ASN A 163 -18.68 1.64 -5.78
N ASN A 164 -19.68 0.76 -5.82
CA ASN A 164 -20.58 0.62 -6.98
C ASN A 164 -22.04 0.52 -6.55
N GLU A 165 -22.90 1.37 -7.11
CA GLU A 165 -24.35 1.36 -6.84
C GLU A 165 -25.05 0.05 -7.26
N LYS A 166 -24.42 -0.75 -8.13
CA LYS A 166 -24.99 -1.99 -8.68
C LYS A 166 -24.52 -3.26 -7.99
N ASP A 167 -23.42 -3.19 -7.25
CA ASP A 167 -22.78 -4.35 -6.63
C ASP A 167 -22.06 -3.91 -5.36
N SER A 168 -22.72 -4.13 -4.21
CA SER A 168 -22.22 -3.76 -2.88
C SER A 168 -21.47 -4.92 -2.22
N ARG A 169 -20.78 -5.76 -3.00
CA ARG A 169 -19.95 -6.82 -2.44
C ARG A 169 -18.63 -6.29 -1.87
N PRO A 170 -18.03 -6.99 -0.90
CA PRO A 170 -16.69 -6.64 -0.45
C PRO A 170 -15.62 -6.89 -1.51
N GLU A 171 -14.60 -6.04 -1.55
CA GLU A 171 -13.39 -6.20 -2.35
C GLU A 171 -12.20 -6.53 -1.45
N PHE A 172 -11.38 -7.48 -1.91
CA PHE A 172 -10.17 -7.89 -1.22
C PHE A 172 -8.93 -7.43 -1.98
N ARG A 173 -7.96 -6.86 -1.25
CA ARG A 173 -6.69 -6.41 -1.83
C ARG A 173 -5.54 -6.63 -0.85
N LEU A 174 -4.37 -6.99 -1.37
CA LEU A 174 -3.13 -6.96 -0.61
C LEU A 174 -2.34 -5.69 -0.89
N PHE A 175 -1.63 -5.21 0.11
CA PHE A 175 -0.74 -4.06 -0.01
C PHE A 175 0.44 -4.14 0.95
N LEU A 176 1.50 -3.38 0.64
CA LEU A 176 2.77 -3.44 1.38
C LEU A 176 3.07 -2.17 2.17
N ASN A 177 2.56 -1.02 1.73
CA ASN A 177 2.96 0.25 2.30
C ASN A 177 1.87 0.84 3.20
N ALA A 178 0.75 1.29 2.64
CA ALA A 178 -0.29 1.92 3.45
C ALA A 178 -1.65 1.98 2.78
N ALA A 179 -2.70 1.99 3.61
CA ALA A 179 -4.04 2.41 3.25
C ALA A 179 -4.26 3.86 3.71
N GLU A 180 -4.81 4.70 2.83
CA GLU A 180 -5.28 6.06 3.10
C GLU A 180 -6.81 6.05 3.08
N ILE A 181 -7.45 6.70 4.06
CA ILE A 181 -8.90 6.65 4.28
C ILE A 181 -9.46 8.08 4.42
N GLY A 182 -10.58 8.36 3.75
CA GLY A 182 -11.26 9.66 3.79
C GLY A 182 -10.55 10.71 2.95
N LEU A 183 -10.32 11.90 3.51
CA LEU A 183 -9.77 13.04 2.76
C LEU A 183 -8.53 12.68 1.95
N GLY A 184 -7.60 11.90 2.52
CA GLY A 184 -6.39 11.42 1.86
C GLY A 184 -6.63 10.63 0.58
N ALA A 185 -7.68 9.80 0.58
CA ALA A 185 -8.04 8.92 -0.53
C ALA A 185 -8.87 9.64 -1.61
N GLU A 186 -9.69 10.61 -1.22
CA GLU A 186 -10.65 11.30 -2.12
C GLU A 186 -10.01 12.34 -3.05
N ILE A 187 -8.73 12.68 -2.85
CA ILE A 187 -8.01 13.70 -3.64
C ILE A 187 -7.74 13.27 -5.10
N ILE A 188 -7.99 12.00 -5.44
CA ILE A 188 -7.61 11.41 -6.73
C ILE A 188 -8.33 12.08 -7.92
N ASP A 189 -9.52 12.67 -7.72
CA ASP A 189 -10.22 13.40 -8.78
C ASP A 189 -9.88 14.89 -8.86
N LYS A 190 -9.66 15.59 -7.73
CA LYS A 190 -9.32 17.02 -7.74
C LYS A 190 -7.85 17.29 -8.05
N SER A 191 -6.94 16.36 -7.73
CA SER A 191 -5.50 16.51 -8.04
C SER A 191 -5.21 16.51 -9.54
N LYS A 192 -6.09 15.94 -10.37
CA LYS A 192 -6.02 16.04 -11.83
C LYS A 192 -6.15 17.49 -12.34
N LEU A 193 -6.92 18.34 -11.65
CA LEU A 193 -7.15 19.74 -12.03
C LEU A 193 -5.96 20.67 -11.73
N VAL A 194 -5.16 20.35 -10.70
CA VAL A 194 -3.99 21.16 -10.27
C VAL A 194 -2.68 20.62 -10.87
N ARG A 195 -2.73 19.42 -11.47
CA ARG A 195 -1.57 18.70 -12.03
C ARG A 195 -0.83 19.47 -13.12
N ASP A 196 -1.54 20.32 -13.84
CA ASP A 196 -1.01 21.10 -14.96
C ASP A 196 -0.35 22.42 -14.51
N GLN A 197 -0.53 22.82 -13.23
CA GLN A 197 -0.05 24.10 -12.70
C GLN A 197 1.17 23.98 -11.79
N ILE A 198 1.49 22.78 -11.28
CA ILE A 198 2.59 22.56 -10.33
C ILE A 198 3.46 21.39 -10.79
N SER A 199 4.75 21.64 -11.01
CA SER A 199 5.70 20.65 -11.52
C SER A 199 6.07 19.56 -10.50
N SER A 200 5.97 19.86 -9.20
CA SER A 200 6.29 18.91 -8.12
C SER A 200 5.08 18.07 -7.71
N ARG A 201 5.24 16.75 -7.77
CA ARG A 201 4.18 15.79 -7.44
C ARG A 201 3.88 15.68 -5.94
N LEU A 202 4.87 15.93 -5.09
CA LEU A 202 4.67 16.10 -3.65
C LEU A 202 3.75 17.31 -3.40
N LEU A 203 4.11 18.48 -3.95
CA LEU A 203 3.32 19.70 -3.79
C LEU A 203 1.91 19.57 -4.38
N SER A 204 1.74 18.87 -5.50
CA SER A 204 0.40 18.64 -6.06
C SER A 204 -0.51 17.84 -5.12
N THR A 205 0.05 16.87 -4.39
CA THR A 205 -0.71 16.04 -3.44
C THR A 205 -1.09 16.89 -2.22
N VAL A 206 -0.10 17.57 -1.64
CA VAL A 206 -0.27 18.53 -0.53
C VAL A 206 -1.38 19.55 -0.84
N THR A 207 -1.27 20.25 -1.96
CA THR A 207 -2.20 21.31 -2.35
C THR A 207 -3.60 20.75 -2.59
N GLY A 208 -3.71 19.54 -3.15
CA GLY A 208 -5.00 18.86 -3.32
C GLY A 208 -5.70 18.58 -1.98
N ILE A 209 -4.95 18.15 -0.96
CA ILE A 209 -5.47 17.94 0.41
C ILE A 209 -5.98 19.26 0.97
N LEU A 210 -5.12 20.28 0.99
CA LEU A 210 -5.42 21.59 1.59
C LEU A 210 -6.57 22.30 0.87
N ALA A 211 -6.69 22.17 -0.44
CA ALA A 211 -7.78 22.76 -1.22
C ALA A 211 -9.13 22.05 -1.01
N THR A 212 -9.12 20.76 -0.71
CA THR A 212 -10.35 19.98 -0.49
C THR A 212 -10.86 20.10 0.93
N LEU A 213 -9.94 20.33 1.89
CA LEU A 213 -10.23 20.34 3.31
C LEU A 213 -11.37 21.30 3.75
N PRO A 214 -11.48 22.56 3.27
CA PRO A 214 -12.56 23.47 3.69
C PRO A 214 -13.96 22.96 3.34
N THR A 215 -14.06 22.11 2.32
CA THR A 215 -15.33 21.52 1.85
C THR A 215 -15.56 20.09 2.33
N TYR A 216 -14.54 19.46 2.92
CA TYR A 216 -14.61 18.07 3.33
C TYR A 216 -15.40 17.93 4.63
N LYS A 217 -16.38 17.02 4.63
CA LYS A 217 -17.19 16.72 5.80
C LYS A 217 -16.64 15.50 6.52
N SER A 218 -16.05 15.72 7.69
CA SER A 218 -15.59 14.63 8.56
C SER A 218 -16.76 13.74 8.98
N ASN A 219 -16.54 12.43 8.92
CA ASN A 219 -17.56 11.41 9.19
C ASN A 219 -17.29 10.69 10.50
N VAL A 220 -18.35 10.26 11.18
CA VAL A 220 -18.22 9.43 12.39
C VAL A 220 -17.74 8.04 11.98
N CYS A 221 -16.63 7.63 12.55
CA CYS A 221 -16.04 6.32 12.37
C CYS A 221 -15.79 5.69 13.73
N GLU A 222 -16.03 4.40 13.79
CA GLU A 222 -15.63 3.54 14.89
C GLU A 222 -14.44 2.67 14.45
N ILE A 223 -13.31 2.86 15.12
CA ILE A 223 -12.08 2.11 14.90
C ILE A 223 -11.96 1.08 16.01
N ILE A 224 -11.86 -0.20 15.65
CA ILE A 224 -11.78 -1.33 16.58
C ILE A 224 -10.50 -2.09 16.29
N GLU A 225 -9.63 -2.19 17.28
CA GLU A 225 -8.32 -2.83 17.15
C GLU A 225 -8.27 -4.16 17.90
N GLY A 226 -7.46 -5.09 17.38
CA GLY A 226 -7.25 -6.39 17.99
C GLY A 226 -5.90 -7.01 17.66
N SER A 227 -5.71 -8.23 18.13
CA SER A 227 -4.53 -9.05 17.85
C SER A 227 -4.93 -10.32 17.10
N LEU A 228 -3.96 -11.05 16.53
CA LEU A 228 -4.23 -12.31 15.83
C LEU A 228 -4.65 -13.42 16.81
N GLU A 229 -4.11 -13.41 18.02
CA GLU A 229 -4.26 -14.48 19.01
C GLU A 229 -5.44 -14.30 19.96
N SER A 230 -5.84 -13.05 20.23
CA SER A 230 -6.89 -12.73 21.19
C SER A 230 -8.19 -12.36 20.50
N LYS A 231 -9.30 -12.92 21.00
CA LYS A 231 -10.66 -12.52 20.57
C LYS A 231 -11.11 -11.19 21.19
N SER A 232 -10.34 -10.66 22.14
CA SER A 232 -10.65 -9.40 22.81
C SER A 232 -10.15 -8.21 21.99
N THR A 233 -10.96 -7.16 21.96
CA THR A 233 -10.57 -5.85 21.45
C THR A 233 -9.49 -5.22 22.34
N SER A 234 -8.40 -4.75 21.75
CA SER A 234 -7.35 -4.03 22.46
C SER A 234 -7.72 -2.56 22.67
N ASN A 235 -8.18 -1.88 21.62
CA ASN A 235 -8.60 -0.49 21.65
C ASN A 235 -9.88 -0.27 20.84
N ARG A 236 -10.64 0.76 21.23
CA ARG A 236 -11.82 1.21 20.51
C ARG A 236 -11.89 2.73 20.52
N LEU A 237 -12.01 3.34 19.34
CA LEU A 237 -12.13 4.78 19.18
C LEU A 237 -13.37 5.11 18.36
N LEU A 238 -14.29 5.88 18.94
CA LEU A 238 -15.40 6.51 18.23
C LEU A 238 -15.09 7.99 18.04
N THR A 239 -14.93 8.45 16.80
CA THR A 239 -14.55 9.83 16.52
C THR A 239 -15.09 10.34 15.18
N LYS A 240 -15.17 11.66 15.03
CA LYS A 240 -15.30 12.29 13.70
C LYS A 240 -13.92 12.34 13.05
N MET A 241 -13.74 11.54 12.01
CA MET A 241 -12.49 11.40 11.29
C MET A 241 -12.46 12.29 10.05
N THR A 242 -11.38 13.06 9.90
CA THR A 242 -11.06 13.77 8.66
C THR A 242 -10.24 12.88 7.72
N MET A 243 -9.22 12.22 8.26
CA MET A 243 -8.32 11.35 7.51
C MET A 243 -7.87 10.19 8.40
N GLY A 244 -7.82 8.99 7.85
CA GLY A 244 -7.33 7.79 8.52
C GLY A 244 -6.22 7.13 7.71
N MET A 245 -5.35 6.39 8.39
CA MET A 245 -4.28 5.62 7.79
C MET A 245 -4.13 4.28 8.50
N VAL A 246 -3.84 3.24 7.73
CA VAL A 246 -3.36 1.94 8.21
C VAL A 246 -2.06 1.64 7.49
N SER A 247 -0.95 1.70 8.20
CA SER A 247 0.38 1.73 7.60
C SER A 247 1.26 0.57 8.06
N ASN A 248 2.09 0.08 7.14
CA ASN A 248 3.23 -0.80 7.37
C ASN A 248 4.54 -0.07 7.02
N GLY A 249 4.50 0.75 5.96
CA GLY A 249 5.59 1.63 5.57
C GLY A 249 5.46 3.03 6.19
N SER A 250 6.60 3.67 6.41
CA SER A 250 6.65 4.99 7.08
C SER A 250 6.32 6.18 6.18
N TYR A 251 6.38 6.00 4.85
CA TYR A 251 6.03 7.04 3.87
C TYR A 251 4.67 6.79 3.22
N LEU A 252 4.01 7.86 2.81
CA LEU A 252 2.71 7.86 2.14
C LEU A 252 2.75 8.51 0.76
N GLY A 253 1.61 8.46 0.05
CA GLY A 253 1.42 9.15 -1.22
C GLY A 253 1.80 10.63 -1.12
N GLY A 254 2.61 11.11 -2.06
CA GLY A 254 3.13 12.48 -2.02
C GLY A 254 4.48 12.59 -1.34
N GLY A 255 4.91 11.65 -0.50
CA GLY A 255 6.22 11.68 0.17
C GLY A 255 6.18 12.20 1.60
N PHE A 256 5.00 12.22 2.21
CA PHE A 256 4.82 12.49 3.64
C PHE A 256 5.31 11.31 4.46
N GLN A 257 6.01 11.61 5.56
CA GLN A 257 6.40 10.59 6.54
C GLN A 257 5.52 10.75 7.79
N VAL A 258 4.27 10.27 7.72
CA VAL A 258 3.30 10.44 8.82
C VAL A 258 3.38 9.28 9.81
N ALA A 259 3.62 8.05 9.32
CA ALA A 259 3.79 6.86 10.15
C ALA A 259 5.26 6.67 10.54
N THR A 260 5.79 7.61 11.34
CA THR A 260 7.23 7.64 11.68
C THR A 260 7.71 6.43 12.48
N LYS A 261 6.78 5.65 13.07
CA LYS A 261 7.05 4.46 13.89
C LYS A 261 6.79 3.15 13.14
N ALA A 262 6.25 3.21 11.93
CA ALA A 262 5.95 2.02 11.14
C ALA A 262 7.23 1.31 10.69
N ASP A 263 7.26 -0.01 10.92
CA ASP A 263 8.30 -0.92 10.49
C ASP A 263 7.66 -2.04 9.69
N VAL A 264 8.13 -2.29 8.48
CA VAL A 264 7.56 -3.30 7.58
C VAL A 264 7.85 -4.76 8.01
N THR A 265 8.46 -4.97 9.18
CA THR A 265 8.91 -6.28 9.67
C THR A 265 8.47 -6.63 11.09
N ASP A 266 7.77 -5.73 11.77
CA ASP A 266 7.44 -5.89 13.20
C ASP A 266 6.13 -6.66 13.45
N GLY A 267 5.38 -6.96 12.40
CA GLY A 267 4.10 -7.67 12.47
C GLY A 267 2.97 -6.82 13.03
N LEU A 268 3.07 -5.49 12.95
CA LEU A 268 2.07 -4.53 13.43
C LEU A 268 1.56 -3.61 12.31
N LEU A 269 0.37 -3.07 12.53
CA LEU A 269 -0.25 -2.02 11.74
C LEU A 269 -0.19 -0.72 12.53
N ASP A 270 0.38 0.32 11.94
CA ASP A 270 0.34 1.67 12.47
C ASP A 270 -0.97 2.35 12.06
N THR A 271 -1.90 2.50 13.01
CA THR A 271 -3.18 3.18 12.81
C THR A 271 -3.05 4.64 13.21
N ILE A 272 -3.34 5.56 12.28
CA ILE A 272 -3.32 7.00 12.53
C ILE A 272 -4.68 7.59 12.15
N VAL A 273 -5.25 8.41 13.03
CA VAL A 273 -6.53 9.10 12.78
C VAL A 273 -6.39 10.59 13.06
N ILE A 274 -6.54 11.41 12.01
CA ILE A 274 -6.69 12.85 12.13
C ILE A 274 -8.17 13.13 12.41
N LYS A 275 -8.45 13.62 13.62
CA LYS A 275 -9.79 13.98 14.06
C LYS A 275 -10.22 15.31 13.42
N ASN A 276 -11.52 15.61 13.49
CA ASN A 276 -12.09 16.81 12.88
C ASN A 276 -11.56 18.15 13.43
N SER A 277 -11.11 18.19 14.69
CA SER A 277 -10.67 19.42 15.36
C SER A 277 -9.43 20.00 14.69
N ASP A 278 -9.51 21.24 14.17
CA ASP A 278 -8.38 21.98 13.60
C ASP A 278 -7.54 21.22 12.54
N SER A 279 -8.17 20.33 11.78
CA SER A 279 -7.56 19.48 10.73
C SER A 279 -6.66 20.25 9.76
N PHE A 280 -6.95 21.53 9.47
CA PHE A 280 -6.09 22.38 8.64
C PHE A 280 -4.73 22.65 9.29
N LYS A 281 -4.73 23.03 10.58
CA LYS A 281 -3.48 23.28 11.33
C LYS A 281 -2.67 21.99 11.47
N ILE A 282 -3.35 20.87 11.70
CA ILE A 282 -2.71 19.55 11.85
C ILE A 282 -2.07 19.13 10.53
N LEU A 283 -2.82 19.16 9.42
CA LEU A 283 -2.28 18.80 8.12
C LEU A 283 -1.12 19.70 7.73
N HIS A 284 -1.23 21.02 7.95
CA HIS A 284 -0.12 21.95 7.74
C HIS A 284 1.10 21.59 8.59
N LYS A 285 0.92 21.18 9.86
CA LYS A 285 2.02 20.68 10.70
C LYS A 285 2.62 19.41 10.09
N LEU A 286 1.79 18.42 9.74
CA LEU A 286 2.22 17.13 9.17
C LEU A 286 3.03 17.29 7.87
N ILE A 287 2.62 18.23 7.01
CA ILE A 287 3.34 18.57 5.77
C ILE A 287 4.74 19.14 6.07
N ASN A 288 4.89 19.88 7.17
CA ASN A 288 6.10 20.61 7.53
C ASN A 288 6.96 19.92 8.59
N ILE A 289 6.66 18.65 8.93
CA ILE A 289 7.46 17.87 9.87
C ILE A 289 8.89 17.79 9.38
N LYS A 290 9.83 18.19 10.24
CA LYS A 290 11.24 17.99 9.95
C LYS A 290 11.63 16.54 10.23
N LYS A 291 12.64 16.07 9.50
CA LYS A 291 13.21 14.74 9.71
C LYS A 291 13.62 14.57 11.18
N GLY A 292 13.01 13.60 11.88
CA GLY A 292 13.24 13.32 13.30
C GLY A 292 12.26 13.97 14.28
N GLU A 293 11.31 14.80 13.82
CA GLU A 293 10.20 15.28 14.64
C GLU A 293 9.06 14.24 14.66
N GLU A 294 8.46 14.00 15.83
CA GLU A 294 7.30 13.13 15.93
C GLU A 294 6.04 13.84 15.41
N ALA A 295 5.49 13.27 14.32
CA ALA A 295 4.20 13.67 13.75
C ALA A 295 3.06 13.64 14.77
N ILE A 296 3.14 12.69 15.68
CA ILE A 296 2.10 12.26 16.61
C ILE A 296 2.42 12.81 18.00
N SER A 297 2.47 14.14 18.15
CA SER A 297 2.75 14.80 19.44
C SER A 297 1.51 15.40 20.11
N ASN A 298 0.33 15.29 19.49
CA ASN A 298 -0.91 15.87 20.00
C ASN A 298 -2.06 14.85 19.96
N GLU A 299 -2.22 14.11 21.05
CA GLU A 299 -3.20 13.02 21.21
C GLU A 299 -4.68 13.50 21.15
N ASN A 300 -4.92 14.78 21.43
CA ASN A 300 -6.27 15.35 21.34
C ASN A 300 -6.77 15.36 19.90
N ASP A 301 -5.86 15.57 18.96
CA ASP A 301 -6.14 15.85 17.56
C ASP A 301 -5.79 14.69 16.63
N ILE A 302 -4.76 13.93 17.00
CA ILE A 302 -4.28 12.75 16.29
C ILE A 302 -4.39 11.56 17.24
N TYR A 303 -5.09 10.51 16.82
CA TYR A 303 -4.97 9.22 17.48
C TYR A 303 -3.91 8.38 16.76
N TYR A 304 -3.13 7.64 17.55
CA TYR A 304 -2.15 6.69 17.08
C TYR A 304 -2.19 5.44 17.95
N SER A 305 -2.02 4.30 17.29
CA SER A 305 -1.94 2.99 17.93
C SER A 305 -1.26 1.99 17.00
N GLN A 306 -0.77 0.90 17.60
CA GLN A 306 -0.28 -0.26 16.87
C GLN A 306 -1.11 -1.49 17.23
N SER A 307 -1.55 -2.24 16.22
CA SER A 307 -2.37 -3.44 16.38
C SER A 307 -2.15 -4.41 15.21
N GLN A 308 -2.63 -5.65 15.28
CA GLN A 308 -2.45 -6.61 14.17
C GLN A 308 -3.69 -6.70 13.27
N ILE A 309 -4.83 -6.27 13.81
CA ILE A 309 -6.13 -6.22 13.14
C ILE A 309 -6.75 -4.87 13.47
N VAL A 310 -7.24 -4.18 12.46
CA VAL A 310 -8.05 -2.97 12.64
C VAL A 310 -9.30 -3.02 11.76
N LYS A 311 -10.45 -2.78 12.38
CA LYS A 311 -11.74 -2.60 11.70
C LYS A 311 -12.11 -1.13 11.72
N TRP A 312 -12.52 -0.61 10.58
CA TRP A 312 -13.04 0.73 10.43
C TRP A 312 -14.52 0.65 10.06
N ILE A 313 -15.37 1.01 11.00
CA ILE A 313 -16.83 0.88 10.88
C ILE A 313 -17.44 2.26 10.73
N THR A 314 -18.32 2.38 9.74
CA THR A 314 -19.15 3.56 9.49
C THR A 314 -20.39 3.12 8.74
N GLU A 315 -21.37 4.01 8.61
CA GLU A 315 -22.52 3.77 7.74
C GLU A 315 -22.08 3.86 6.27
N ILE A 316 -22.42 2.85 5.45
CA ILE A 316 -22.00 2.77 4.03
C ILE A 316 -22.33 4.06 3.26
N GLN A 317 -23.48 4.68 3.54
CA GLN A 317 -23.94 5.93 2.93
C GLN A 317 -23.00 7.13 3.11
N ASN A 318 -22.01 7.04 4.01
CA ASN A 318 -20.97 8.06 4.16
C ASN A 318 -19.95 8.03 3.01
N ASN A 319 -19.89 6.95 2.22
CA ASN A 319 -19.04 6.79 1.02
C ASN A 319 -17.57 7.20 1.23
N ILE A 320 -17.00 6.86 2.38
CA ILE A 320 -15.63 7.25 2.74
C ILE A 320 -14.64 6.39 1.96
N THR A 321 -13.90 7.00 1.03
CA THR A 321 -13.00 6.25 0.13
C THR A 321 -11.82 5.63 0.89
N VAL A 322 -11.43 4.43 0.47
CA VAL A 322 -10.21 3.74 0.88
C VAL A 322 -9.32 3.54 -0.35
N SER A 323 -8.07 3.99 -0.22
CA SER A 323 -7.01 3.76 -1.21
C SER A 323 -5.88 2.97 -0.58
N VAL A 324 -5.31 1.99 -1.27
CA VAL A 324 -4.13 1.24 -0.83
C VAL A 324 -2.99 1.43 -1.81
N ASP A 325 -1.79 1.71 -1.31
CA ASP A 325 -0.58 1.99 -2.11
C ASP A 325 -0.81 3.04 -3.23
N GLY A 326 -1.77 3.96 -3.03
CA GLY A 326 -2.13 5.04 -3.94
C GLY A 326 -3.21 4.73 -4.97
N GLU A 327 -3.87 3.56 -4.90
CA GLU A 327 -4.99 3.17 -5.76
C GLU A 327 -6.29 3.05 -4.95
N PRO A 328 -7.41 3.67 -5.36
CA PRO A 328 -8.72 3.45 -4.73
C PRO A 328 -9.13 1.98 -4.91
N ILE A 329 -9.60 1.36 -3.82
CA ILE A 329 -10.08 -0.03 -3.83
C ILE A 329 -11.50 -0.19 -3.31
N GLY A 330 -12.13 0.88 -2.82
CA GLY A 330 -13.47 0.82 -2.28
C GLY A 330 -13.75 1.94 -1.30
N ILE A 331 -14.75 1.71 -0.44
CA ILE A 331 -15.20 2.61 0.61
C ILE A 331 -15.30 1.85 1.95
N LEU A 332 -15.37 2.60 3.04
CA LEU A 332 -15.69 2.05 4.35
C LEU A 332 -17.15 1.55 4.43
N PRO A 333 -17.46 0.55 5.28
CA PRO A 333 -16.60 -0.10 6.27
C PRO A 333 -15.47 -0.94 5.65
N GLY A 334 -14.39 -1.12 6.43
CA GLY A 334 -13.18 -1.79 5.98
C GLY A 334 -12.49 -2.53 7.11
N LEU A 335 -11.72 -3.54 6.75
CA LEU A 335 -11.03 -4.44 7.65
C LEU A 335 -9.61 -4.66 7.15
N PHE A 336 -8.65 -4.52 8.04
CA PHE A 336 -7.24 -4.64 7.74
C PHE A 336 -6.59 -5.62 8.70
N ARG A 337 -5.78 -6.52 8.16
CA ARG A 337 -5.04 -7.52 8.92
C ARG A 337 -3.63 -7.64 8.42
N ILE A 338 -2.67 -7.62 9.34
CA ILE A 338 -1.27 -7.92 9.06
C ILE A 338 -1.05 -9.43 8.92
N HIS A 339 -0.22 -9.80 7.96
CA HIS A 339 0.37 -11.13 7.79
C HIS A 339 1.87 -11.01 7.98
N PRO A 340 2.38 -11.29 9.19
CA PRO A 340 3.77 -11.04 9.53
C PRO A 340 4.73 -11.90 8.71
N GLN A 341 5.80 -11.28 8.19
CA GLN A 341 6.90 -11.97 7.52
C GLN A 341 6.47 -12.88 6.36
N ASN A 342 5.43 -12.48 5.62
CA ASN A 342 4.80 -13.28 4.57
C ASN A 342 5.43 -13.11 3.17
N LEU A 343 6.34 -12.16 2.98
CA LEU A 343 6.99 -11.90 1.69
C LEU A 343 8.48 -11.66 1.84
N THR A 344 9.30 -12.40 1.10
CA THR A 344 10.76 -12.21 1.10
C THR A 344 11.16 -11.13 0.09
N ILE A 345 11.91 -10.14 0.54
CA ILE A 345 12.52 -9.11 -0.30
C ILE A 345 14.05 -9.11 -0.18
N ARG A 346 14.72 -8.56 -1.17
CA ARG A 346 16.15 -8.24 -1.11
C ARG A 346 16.34 -6.77 -0.73
N LEU A 347 17.25 -6.49 0.20
CA LEU A 347 17.56 -5.14 0.71
C LEU A 347 19.01 -4.76 0.57
#